data_AF-A0A0C9TEH4-F1
#
_entry.id   AF-A0A0C9TEH4-F1
#
_cell.length_a   1.000
_cell.length_b   1.000
_cell.length_c   1.000
_cell.angle_alpha   90.00
_cell.angle_beta   90.00
_cell.angle_gamma   90.00
#
_symmetry.space_group_name_H-M   'P 1'
#
loop_
_entity.id
_entity.type
_entity.pdbx_description
1 polymer ?
#
loop_
_entity_poly.entity_id
_entity_poly.type
_entity_poly.pdbx_seq_one_letter_code
_entity_poly.pdbx_strand_id
1 'polypeptide(L)'
;MSSSTDSPTCPTLVGPSNFQIWKLRITAKLRREKVLGVALGTDLFPPTSSGTPTISGTATSEEVRKWMERNEKAHGIIQDSISDALLLKTESHTTAQDLFDALLSIHQASNLASAFYIFQQLFSSAWSGTSAVSEHIASLRTLEARLAGMK
;
A
#
# COMPACT_ATOMS: atom_id res chain seq x y z
N MET A 1 -23.56 26.67 1.87
CA MET A 1 -23.55 25.20 2.01
C MET A 1 -22.20 24.73 1.53
N SER A 2 -21.25 24.48 2.43
CA SER A 2 -19.90 24.04 2.06
C SER A 2 -19.93 22.52 1.90
N SER A 3 -19.75 22.04 0.67
CA SER A 3 -19.57 20.61 0.39
C SER A 3 -18.21 20.18 0.92
N SER A 4 -18.18 19.49 2.06
CA SER A 4 -17.02 18.69 2.48
C SER A 4 -16.75 17.70 1.37
N THR A 5 -15.72 17.94 0.56
CA THR A 5 -15.16 16.93 -0.31
C THR A 5 -14.45 15.93 0.59
N ASP A 6 -15.20 14.96 1.10
CA ASP A 6 -14.66 13.81 1.82
C ASP A 6 -13.66 13.13 0.90
N SER A 7 -12.39 13.41 1.13
CA SER A 7 -11.32 12.72 0.42
C SER A 7 -11.47 11.24 0.75
N PRO A 8 -11.52 10.33 -0.24
CA PRO A 8 -11.70 8.92 0.04
C PRO A 8 -10.60 8.46 0.99
N THR A 9 -11.00 8.15 2.22
CA THR A 9 -10.08 7.75 3.29
C THR A 9 -9.36 6.46 2.88
N CYS A 10 -8.07 6.38 3.18
CA CYS A 10 -7.32 5.14 2.97
C CYS A 10 -7.92 4.07 3.89
N PRO A 11 -8.44 2.96 3.36
CA PRO A 11 -8.98 1.90 4.20
C PRO A 11 -7.87 1.30 5.06
N THR A 12 -8.23 0.62 6.15
CA THR A 12 -7.29 -0.21 6.92
C THR A 12 -7.00 -1.50 6.15
N LEU A 13 -5.74 -1.84 5.94
CA LEU A 13 -5.34 -3.12 5.37
C LEU A 13 -5.58 -4.22 6.39
N VAL A 14 -6.45 -5.17 6.04
CA VAL A 14 -6.79 -6.31 6.89
C VAL A 14 -6.27 -7.61 6.29
N GLY A 15 -6.30 -7.70 4.96
CA GLY A 15 -5.90 -8.93 4.28
C GLY A 15 -5.86 -8.81 2.76
N PRO A 16 -5.68 -9.94 2.07
CA PRO A 16 -5.54 -9.96 0.63
C PRO A 16 -6.76 -9.41 -0.13
N SER A 17 -7.96 -9.53 0.45
CA SER A 17 -9.23 -9.14 -0.20
C SER A 17 -9.31 -7.64 -0.48
N ASN A 18 -8.72 -6.80 0.38
CA ASN A 18 -8.70 -5.35 0.23
C ASN A 18 -7.30 -4.78 -0.07
N PHE A 19 -6.30 -5.64 -0.27
CA PHE A 19 -4.92 -5.22 -0.51
C PHE A 19 -4.77 -4.33 -1.75
N GLN A 20 -5.41 -4.68 -2.87
CA GLN A 20 -5.27 -3.89 -4.12
C GLN A 20 -5.86 -2.48 -3.99
N ILE A 21 -7.05 -2.36 -3.39
CA ILE A 21 -7.67 -1.05 -3.17
C ILE A 21 -6.91 -0.24 -2.11
N TRP A 22 -6.38 -0.91 -1.08
CA TRP A 22 -5.50 -0.29 -0.10
C TRP A 22 -4.24 0.26 -0.76
N LYS A 23 -3.53 -0.55 -1.54
CA LYS A 23 -2.29 -0.19 -2.24
C LYS A 23 -2.47 1.07 -3.10
N LEU A 24 -3.57 1.14 -3.85
CA LEU A 24 -3.90 2.33 -4.66
C LEU A 24 -4.11 3.58 -3.79
N ARG A 25 -4.88 3.45 -2.71
CA ARG A 25 -5.24 4.59 -1.84
C ARG A 25 -4.09 5.07 -0.97
N ILE A 26 -3.28 4.16 -0.41
CA ILE A 26 -2.09 4.52 0.37
C ILE A 26 -1.03 5.18 -0.52
N THR A 27 -0.83 4.69 -1.75
CA THR A 27 0.05 5.33 -2.74
C THR A 27 -0.41 6.77 -3.05
N ALA A 28 -1.72 6.97 -3.23
CA ALA A 28 -2.28 8.30 -3.45
C ALA A 28 -2.15 9.22 -2.22
N LYS A 29 -2.23 8.68 -0.99
CA LYS A 29 -2.00 9.42 0.26
C LYS A 29 -0.53 9.84 0.38
N LEU A 30 0.41 8.90 0.25
CA LEU A 30 1.86 9.16 0.30
C LEU A 30 2.31 10.17 -0.76
N ARG A 31 1.73 10.14 -1.97
CA ARG A 31 2.00 11.12 -3.03
C ARG A 31 1.55 12.52 -2.64
N ARG A 32 0.35 12.66 -2.09
CA ARG A 32 -0.19 13.95 -1.61
C ARG A 32 0.67 14.52 -0.48
N GLU A 33 1.16 13.65 0.39
CA GLU A 33 2.04 14.01 1.50
C GLU A 33 3.50 14.22 1.11
N LYS A 34 3.85 14.04 -0.18
CA LYS A 34 5.20 14.20 -0.77
C LYS A 34 6.25 13.26 -0.15
N VAL A 35 5.84 12.09 0.30
CA VAL A 35 6.73 11.09 0.91
C VAL A 35 6.68 9.73 0.22
N LEU A 36 6.00 9.64 -0.94
CA LEU A 36 5.94 8.42 -1.73
C LEU A 36 7.33 7.90 -2.13
N GLY A 37 8.26 8.79 -2.49
CA GLY A 37 9.59 8.38 -2.92
C GLY A 37 10.40 7.70 -1.80
N VAL A 38 10.15 8.08 -0.55
CA VAL A 38 10.79 7.44 0.62
C VAL A 38 10.24 6.03 0.84
N ALA A 39 8.91 5.85 0.72
CA ALA A 39 8.29 4.53 0.85
C ALA A 39 8.62 3.58 -0.31
N LEU A 40 8.92 4.10 -1.51
CA LEU A 40 9.32 3.29 -2.66
C LEU A 40 10.84 3.13 -2.81
N GLY A 41 11.63 3.72 -1.91
CA GLY A 41 13.10 3.71 -2.00
C GLY A 41 13.69 4.50 -3.17
N THR A 42 12.90 5.30 -3.89
CA THR A 42 13.43 6.17 -4.95
C THR A 42 14.13 7.39 -4.38
N ASP A 43 13.71 7.84 -3.20
CA ASP A 43 14.38 8.89 -2.42
C ASP A 43 15.45 8.24 -1.55
N LEU A 44 16.61 7.97 -2.15
CA LEU A 44 17.72 7.31 -1.46
C LEU A 44 18.15 8.08 -0.21
N PHE A 45 18.56 7.33 0.82
CA PHE A 45 19.20 7.90 1.99
C PHE A 45 20.45 8.69 1.56
N PRO A 46 20.65 9.93 2.05
CA PRO A 46 21.82 10.72 1.68
C PRO A 46 23.12 10.00 2.08
N PRO A 47 24.15 9.96 1.22
CA PRO A 47 25.39 9.28 1.56
C PRO A 47 26.07 9.96 2.76
N THR A 48 26.09 9.28 3.91
CA THR A 48 26.85 9.71 5.10
C THR A 48 28.30 9.23 4.97
N SER A 49 29.26 10.15 4.82
CA SER A 49 30.68 9.81 4.85
C SER A 49 31.12 9.49 6.27
N SER A 50 31.52 8.24 6.51
CA SER A 50 32.49 7.91 7.55
C SER A 50 33.88 8.08 6.95
N GLY A 51 34.42 9.30 7.03
CA GLY A 51 35.83 9.65 6.87
C GLY A 51 36.47 9.30 5.53
N THR A 52 36.47 10.23 4.57
CA THR A 52 37.61 10.67 3.74
C THR A 52 37.10 11.78 2.81
N PRO A 53 37.77 12.95 2.70
CA PRO A 53 37.32 14.01 1.81
C PRO A 53 37.73 13.66 0.37
N THR A 54 36.79 13.17 -0.43
CA THR A 54 36.92 13.20 -1.90
C THR A 54 35.70 13.90 -2.47
N ILE A 55 35.98 14.83 -3.36
CA ILE A 55 35.09 15.86 -3.90
C ILE A 55 33.99 15.19 -4.74
N SER A 56 32.89 14.77 -4.10
CA SER A 56 31.60 14.54 -4.75
C SER A 56 30.50 14.45 -3.69
N GLY A 57 29.73 15.54 -3.56
CA GLY A 57 28.43 15.60 -2.86
C GLY A 57 28.37 15.07 -1.42
N THR A 58 28.87 15.83 -0.45
CA THR A 58 28.62 15.55 0.97
C THR A 58 27.19 15.95 1.34
N ALA A 59 26.40 15.00 1.85
CA ALA A 59 25.11 15.33 2.46
C ALA A 59 25.33 16.08 3.79
N THR A 60 24.69 17.23 3.92
CA THR A 60 24.66 18.03 5.14
C THR A 60 23.88 17.31 6.24
N SER A 61 24.21 17.58 7.51
CA SER A 61 23.43 17.12 8.67
C SER A 61 21.94 17.49 8.56
N GLU A 62 21.65 18.63 7.93
CA GLU A 62 20.29 19.08 7.69
C GLU A 62 19.54 18.22 6.65
N GLU A 63 20.20 17.77 5.59
CA GLU A 63 19.62 16.86 4.60
C GLU A 63 19.30 15.48 5.20
N VAL A 64 20.21 14.96 6.04
CA VAL A 64 19.98 13.70 6.77
C VAL A 64 18.76 13.82 7.69
N ARG A 65 18.67 14.91 8.47
CA ARG A 65 17.51 15.18 9.34
C ARG A 65 16.20 15.28 8.54
N LYS A 66 16.19 16.04 7.44
CA LYS A 66 15.01 16.18 6.57
C LYS A 66 14.60 14.86 5.93
N TRP A 67 15.55 13.99 5.59
CA TRP A 67 15.23 12.65 5.10
C TRP A 67 14.58 11.80 6.20
N MET A 68 15.16 11.79 7.41
CA MET A 68 14.60 11.05 8.55
C MET A 68 13.18 11.49 8.87
N GLU A 69 12.90 12.79 8.91
CA GLU A 69 11.54 13.32 9.14
C GLU A 69 10.52 12.84 8.09
N ARG A 70 10.94 12.74 6.82
CA ARG A 70 10.08 12.21 5.75
C ARG A 70 9.90 10.70 5.87
N ASN A 71 10.94 9.96 6.29
CA ASN A 71 10.85 8.53 6.57
C ASN A 71 9.85 8.26 7.70
N GLU A 72 10.00 8.92 8.85
CA GLU A 72 9.07 8.79 9.98
C GLU A 72 7.64 9.12 9.58
N LYS A 73 7.46 10.20 8.82
CA LYS A 73 6.14 10.58 8.30
C LYS A 73 5.54 9.50 7.39
N ALA A 74 6.32 8.98 6.45
CA ALA A 74 5.86 7.92 5.55
C ALA A 74 5.52 6.64 6.34
N HIS A 75 6.38 6.27 7.29
CA HIS A 75 6.21 5.09 8.14
C HIS A 75 4.93 5.18 8.95
N GLY A 76 4.70 6.29 9.66
CA GLY A 76 3.47 6.53 10.43
C GLY A 76 2.22 6.50 9.55
N ILE A 77 2.25 7.13 8.36
CA ILE A 77 1.11 7.07 7.42
C ILE A 77 0.75 5.63 7.03
N ILE A 78 1.75 4.77 6.84
CA ILE A 78 1.56 3.36 6.50
C ILE A 78 1.03 2.60 7.71
N GLN A 79 1.63 2.76 8.89
CA GLN A 79 1.20 2.13 10.15
C GLN A 79 -0.26 2.44 10.49
N ASP A 80 -0.67 3.71 10.37
CA ASP A 80 -2.05 4.15 10.62
C ASP A 80 -3.07 3.50 9.66
N SER A 81 -2.60 2.90 8.57
CA SER A 81 -3.42 2.33 7.51
C SER A 81 -3.42 0.80 7.50
N ILE A 82 -2.84 0.13 8.49
CA ILE A 82 -2.82 -1.33 8.59
C ILE A 82 -3.47 -1.81 9.90
N SER A 83 -3.95 -3.04 9.93
CA SER A 83 -4.54 -3.65 11.14
C SER A 83 -3.46 -4.03 12.17
N ASP A 84 -3.84 -4.11 13.44
CA ASP A 84 -2.94 -4.51 14.55
C ASP A 84 -2.24 -5.84 14.30
N ALA A 85 -2.92 -6.79 13.65
CA ALA A 85 -2.34 -8.08 13.29
C ALA A 85 -1.17 -7.95 12.30
N LEU A 86 -1.29 -7.04 11.32
CA LEU A 86 -0.21 -6.74 10.40
C LEU A 86 0.87 -5.90 11.07
N LEU A 87 0.48 -4.95 11.93
CA LEU A 87 1.41 -4.12 12.68
C LEU A 87 2.38 -4.96 13.51
N LEU A 88 1.86 -5.94 14.27
CA LEU A 88 2.66 -6.91 15.03
C LEU A 88 3.59 -7.73 14.12
N LYS A 89 3.11 -8.11 12.93
CA LYS A 89 3.91 -8.92 11.98
C LYS A 89 5.04 -8.11 11.33
N THR A 90 4.89 -6.79 11.24
CA THR A 90 5.87 -5.90 10.61
C THR A 90 6.68 -5.07 11.61
N GLU A 91 6.57 -5.34 12.92
CA GLU A 91 7.19 -4.56 14.00
C GLU A 91 8.69 -4.26 13.79
N SER A 92 9.45 -5.23 13.25
CA SER A 92 10.90 -5.12 13.04
C SER A 92 11.32 -4.15 11.91
N HIS A 93 10.38 -3.65 11.10
CA HIS A 93 10.69 -2.82 9.93
C HIS A 93 10.62 -1.34 10.32
N THR A 94 11.80 -0.73 10.50
CA THR A 94 11.94 0.65 11.01
C THR A 94 11.93 1.71 9.92
N THR A 95 12.20 1.36 8.66
CA THR A 95 12.10 2.29 7.54
C THR A 95 10.74 2.16 6.86
N ALA A 96 10.25 3.27 6.29
CA ALA A 96 9.00 3.28 5.55
C ALA A 96 9.05 2.34 4.33
N GLN A 97 10.23 2.24 3.71
CA GLN A 97 10.48 1.34 2.59
C GLN A 97 10.38 -0.13 3.02
N ASP A 98 11.12 -0.52 4.05
CA ASP A 98 11.12 -1.91 4.55
C ASP A 98 9.72 -2.34 4.98
N LEU A 99 8.97 -1.45 5.64
CA LEU A 99 7.59 -1.69 6.03
C LEU A 99 6.69 -1.88 4.80
N PHE A 100 6.81 -1.01 3.80
CA PHE A 100 6.00 -1.12 2.57
C PHE A 100 6.31 -2.41 1.81
N ASP A 101 7.58 -2.75 1.63
CA ASP A 101 8.03 -3.96 0.95
C ASP A 101 7.62 -5.24 1.69
N ALA A 102 7.67 -5.25 3.03
CA ALA A 102 7.16 -6.36 3.84
C ALA A 102 5.66 -6.60 3.62
N LEU A 103 4.86 -5.53 3.60
CA LEU A 103 3.42 -5.62 3.31
C LEU A 103 3.16 -6.12 1.88
N LEU A 104 3.95 -5.67 0.90
CA LEU A 104 3.88 -6.19 -0.47
C LEU A 104 4.18 -7.69 -0.49
N SER A 105 5.25 -8.14 0.19
CA SER A 105 5.66 -9.54 0.25
C SER A 105 4.58 -10.44 0.89
N ILE A 106 4.03 -10.03 2.04
CA ILE A 106 2.95 -10.75 2.73
C ILE A 106 1.75 -11.00 1.79
N HIS A 107 1.38 -10.00 1.00
CA HIS A 107 0.20 -10.07 0.15
C HIS A 107 0.46 -10.56 -1.28
N GLN A 108 1.69 -10.47 -1.79
CA GLN A 108 2.10 -11.12 -3.03
C GLN A 108 2.07 -12.65 -2.89
N ALA A 109 2.59 -13.20 -1.79
CA ALA A 109 2.47 -14.63 -1.49
C ALA A 109 1.00 -15.05 -1.31
N SER A 110 0.18 -14.18 -0.72
CA SER A 110 -1.26 -14.41 -0.54
C SER A 110 -2.08 -14.22 -1.82
N ASN A 111 -1.49 -13.66 -2.90
CA ASN A 111 -2.20 -13.42 -4.15
C ASN A 111 -2.65 -14.74 -4.78
N LEU A 112 -1.84 -15.80 -4.69
CA LEU A 112 -2.17 -17.09 -5.31
C LEU A 112 -3.39 -17.75 -4.65
N ALA A 113 -3.41 -17.81 -3.31
CA ALA A 113 -4.55 -18.34 -2.56
C ALA A 113 -5.81 -17.48 -2.77
N SER A 114 -5.64 -16.17 -2.86
CA SER A 114 -6.75 -15.23 -3.06
C SER A 114 -7.28 -15.27 -4.49
N ALA A 115 -6.41 -15.44 -5.48
CA ALA A 115 -6.78 -15.65 -6.88
C ALA A 115 -7.56 -16.97 -7.00
N PHE A 116 -7.08 -18.04 -6.36
CA PHE A 116 -7.80 -19.32 -6.30
C PHE A 116 -9.19 -19.16 -5.69
N TYR A 117 -9.31 -18.45 -4.57
CA TYR A 117 -10.60 -18.18 -3.95
C TYR A 117 -11.55 -17.34 -4.84
N ILE A 118 -11.03 -16.31 -5.52
CA ILE A 118 -11.82 -15.50 -6.46
C ILE A 118 -12.24 -16.34 -7.67
N PHE A 119 -11.38 -17.21 -8.18
CA PHE A 119 -11.75 -18.19 -9.21
C PHE A 119 -12.88 -19.08 -8.74
N GLN A 120 -12.79 -19.64 -7.52
CA GLN A 120 -13.86 -20.47 -6.95
C GLN A 120 -15.17 -19.68 -6.82
N GLN A 121 -15.14 -18.43 -6.35
CA GLN A 121 -16.32 -17.57 -6.29
C GLN A 121 -16.93 -17.33 -7.68
N LEU A 122 -16.10 -17.08 -8.69
CA LEU A 122 -16.54 -16.85 -10.06
C LEU A 122 -17.22 -18.10 -10.65
N PHE A 123 -16.63 -19.30 -10.45
CA PHE A 123 -17.21 -20.56 -10.95
C PHE A 123 -18.44 -21.02 -10.17
N SER A 124 -18.55 -20.67 -8.89
CA SER A 124 -19.71 -20.99 -8.04
C SER A 124 -20.83 -19.94 -8.12
N SER A 125 -20.59 -18.83 -8.81
CA SER A 125 -21.56 -17.74 -9.00
C SER A 125 -22.66 -18.15 -9.97
N ALA A 126 -23.70 -18.81 -9.46
CA ALA A 126 -24.96 -19.02 -10.18
C ALA A 126 -25.93 -17.87 -9.92
N TRP A 127 -26.64 -17.41 -10.96
CA TRP A 127 -27.71 -16.45 -10.78
C TRP A 127 -28.89 -17.11 -10.07
N SER A 128 -29.39 -16.47 -9.00
CA SER A 128 -30.50 -17.00 -8.19
C SER A 128 -31.87 -16.89 -8.87
N GLY A 129 -31.98 -16.16 -9.98
CA GLY A 129 -33.24 -15.85 -10.65
C GLY A 129 -34.09 -14.81 -9.91
N THR A 130 -33.70 -14.41 -8.69
CA THR A 130 -34.46 -13.49 -7.84
C THR A 130 -33.94 -12.05 -7.87
N SER A 131 -32.64 -11.85 -8.12
CA SER A 131 -32.03 -10.53 -8.30
C SER A 131 -32.08 -10.08 -9.76
N ALA A 132 -31.93 -8.79 -10.01
CA ALA A 132 -31.84 -8.29 -11.38
C ALA A 132 -30.59 -8.86 -12.07
N VAL A 133 -30.74 -9.25 -13.35
CA VAL A 133 -29.61 -9.78 -14.15
C VAL A 133 -28.45 -8.78 -14.22
N SER A 134 -28.75 -7.48 -14.25
CA SER A 134 -27.74 -6.41 -14.23
C SER A 134 -26.88 -6.41 -12.96
N GLU A 135 -27.47 -6.68 -11.80
CA GLU A 135 -26.74 -6.78 -10.52
C GLU A 135 -25.82 -8.01 -10.51
N HIS A 136 -26.32 -9.14 -11.02
CA HIS A 136 -25.51 -10.34 -11.17
C HIS A 136 -24.31 -10.11 -12.11
N ILE A 137 -24.53 -9.48 -13.26
CA ILE A 137 -23.46 -9.11 -14.20
C ILE A 137 -22.46 -8.16 -13.53
N ALA A 138 -22.92 -7.15 -12.79
CA ALA A 138 -22.04 -6.21 -12.09
C ALA A 138 -21.16 -6.91 -11.05
N SER A 139 -21.69 -7.90 -10.34
CA SER A 139 -20.93 -8.70 -9.37
C SER A 139 -19.83 -9.53 -10.06
N LEU A 140 -20.14 -10.18 -11.19
CA LEU A 140 -19.17 -10.93 -11.99
C LEU A 140 -18.06 -10.02 -12.52
N ARG A 141 -18.42 -8.83 -13.04
CA ARG A 141 -17.44 -7.82 -13.50
C ARG A 141 -16.54 -7.33 -12.38
N THR A 142 -17.07 -7.22 -11.17
CA THR A 142 -16.28 -6.85 -9.99
C THR A 142 -15.26 -7.93 -9.65
N LEU A 143 -15.63 -9.22 -9.71
CA LEU A 143 -14.69 -10.34 -9.50
C LEU A 143 -13.62 -10.39 -10.60
N GLU A 144 -14.01 -10.21 -11.87
CA GLU A 144 -13.10 -10.13 -13.01
C GLU A 144 -12.07 -8.99 -12.84
N ALA A 145 -12.54 -7.78 -12.50
CA ALA A 145 -11.67 -6.62 -12.28
C ALA A 145 -10.71 -6.83 -11.11
N ARG A 146 -11.16 -7.49 -10.03
CA ARG A 146 -10.30 -7.84 -8.88
C ARG A 146 -9.20 -8.80 -9.31
N LEU A 147 -9.51 -9.83 -10.10
CA LEU A 147 -8.53 -10.79 -10.60
C LEU A 147 -7.51 -10.13 -11.53
N ALA A 148 -7.96 -9.30 -12.47
CA ALA A 148 -7.09 -8.57 -13.40
C ALA A 148 -6.09 -7.65 -12.67
N GLY A 149 -6.47 -7.13 -11.49
CA GLY A 149 -5.62 -6.28 -10.65
C GLY A 149 -4.59 -7.04 -9.80
N MET A 150 -4.53 -8.37 -9.82
CA MET A 150 -3.63 -9.17 -8.97
C MET A 150 -2.24 -9.45 -9.58
N LYS A 151 -1.91 -8.80 -10.69
CA LYS A 151 -0.63 -8.94 -11.40
C LYS A 151 0.53 -8.31 -10.62
#